data_AF-A0A950WSW0-F1
#
_entry.id   AF-A0A950WSW0-F1
#
_cell.length_a   1.000
_cell.length_b   1.000
_cell.length_c   1.000
_cell.angle_alpha   90.00
_cell.angle_beta   90.00
_cell.angle_gamma   90.00
#
_symmetry.space_group_name_H-M   'P 1'
#
loop_
_entity.id
_entity.type
_entity.pdbx_description
1 polymer ?
#
loop_
_entity_poly.entity_id
_entity_poly.type
_entity_poly.pdbx_seq_one_letter_code
_entity_poly.pdbx_strand_id
1 'polypeptide(L)'
;MEPAAQPHAATMVPGTTGICLSGGGIRAAAFGLGALQALSTRGLVVGDGHADYLAAVSGGSYIAGALTLVAKGPITQDDFPTGPDAPQVVAPPDPFDRGSPEEAWVRNHLRYLVHGPASLMSAVGRLLGGILINLLVISLVINTVARPLGWLYGWQIKQLRSGYSHHVHVQVRSLTLGFVVALAGVGLLCGLWAILRRFGADESRHDFALVATGFFVASAVTALLFVLVPLALVAIRNWHILGNATSVKGLSAQRSTDRVGYATLFATIGSIVTGVLALIGRDGAAGSSATGRWLVRVLRPYSRRLRTFLLNLLATVFGPALLIGVFLLSSNWGAAHTIAVPAQRGHELWWWFAPLVLLILMSWQGDLVAWSLHPMYKRRLASAFTLRRLRRKDGTEYAQARPYTRLCPLSASQPDNTPELLVCAAVNISDYGRTPTGSDVGGFVFSSRQVGGPLVDCIPTDEYETKAKGRARDFTLPA
;
A
#
# COMPACT_ATOMS: atom_id res chain seq x y z
N MET A 1 -30.18 -13.58 -23.80
CA MET A 1 -29.70 -12.96 -22.55
C MET A 1 -30.88 -12.87 -21.62
N GLU A 2 -30.92 -13.77 -20.64
CA GLU A 2 -31.87 -13.71 -19.54
C GLU A 2 -31.59 -12.39 -18.77
N PRO A 3 -32.60 -11.57 -18.46
CA PRO A 3 -32.37 -10.34 -17.72
C PRO A 3 -31.76 -10.71 -16.38
N ALA A 4 -30.61 -10.10 -16.07
CA ALA A 4 -29.96 -10.25 -14.79
C ALA A 4 -31.00 -10.02 -13.68
N ALA A 5 -31.20 -11.05 -12.85
CA ALA A 5 -32.09 -10.97 -11.70
C ALA A 5 -31.78 -9.68 -10.93
N GLN A 6 -32.80 -8.83 -10.77
CA GLN A 6 -32.68 -7.66 -9.91
C GLN A 6 -32.20 -8.15 -8.54
N PRO A 7 -31.14 -7.56 -7.97
CA PRO A 7 -30.71 -7.94 -6.63
C PRO A 7 -31.93 -7.79 -5.72
N HIS A 8 -32.27 -8.86 -5.00
CA HIS A 8 -33.42 -8.91 -4.09
C HIS A 8 -33.58 -7.56 -3.41
N ALA A 9 -34.59 -6.80 -3.82
CA ALA A 9 -34.97 -5.57 -3.15
C ALA A 9 -35.34 -5.99 -1.73
N ALA A 10 -34.42 -5.80 -0.78
CA ALA A 10 -34.65 -6.09 0.62
C ALA A 10 -35.96 -5.38 0.97
N THR A 11 -36.96 -6.16 1.37
CA THR A 11 -38.27 -5.66 1.73
C THR A 11 -38.05 -4.67 2.88
N MET A 12 -38.13 -3.38 2.59
CA MET A 12 -38.00 -2.33 3.60
C MET A 12 -39.12 -2.54 4.60
N VAL A 13 -38.80 -3.05 5.78
CA VAL A 13 -39.77 -3.20 6.87
C VAL A 13 -40.05 -1.78 7.39
N PRO A 14 -41.27 -1.24 7.19
CA PRO A 14 -41.60 0.10 7.66
C PRO A 14 -41.45 0.15 9.19
N GLY A 15 -40.87 1.23 9.71
CA GLY A 15 -40.66 1.41 11.15
C GLY A 15 -39.28 1.00 11.68
N THR A 16 -38.37 0.55 10.80
CA THR A 16 -36.97 0.31 11.18
C THR A 16 -36.22 1.62 11.43
N THR A 17 -35.44 1.67 12.51
CA THR A 17 -34.64 2.82 12.95
C THR A 17 -33.16 2.51 12.81
N GLY A 18 -32.41 3.39 12.17
CA GLY A 18 -30.96 3.28 12.01
C GLY A 18 -30.21 4.47 12.58
N ILE A 19 -29.11 4.21 13.28
CA ILE A 19 -28.14 5.22 13.72
C ILE A 19 -26.93 5.14 12.79
N CYS A 20 -26.57 6.25 12.15
CA CYS A 20 -25.49 6.30 11.17
C CYS A 20 -24.32 7.17 11.67
N LEU A 21 -23.13 6.57 11.84
CA LEU A 21 -21.90 7.24 12.24
C LEU A 21 -20.94 7.40 11.05
N SER A 22 -20.77 8.65 10.62
CA SER A 22 -19.87 9.02 9.52
C SER A 22 -18.39 8.83 9.85
N GLY A 23 -17.56 8.74 8.81
CA GLY A 23 -16.10 8.69 8.92
C GLY A 23 -15.45 10.02 9.30
N GLY A 24 -14.16 9.99 9.62
CA GLY A 24 -13.40 11.18 10.05
C GLY A 24 -12.34 10.92 11.12
N GLY A 25 -11.91 9.67 11.29
CA GLY A 25 -10.94 9.26 12.30
C GLY A 25 -11.41 9.54 13.73
N ILE A 26 -10.47 9.84 14.63
CA ILE A 26 -10.77 10.00 16.06
C ILE A 26 -11.74 11.16 16.38
N ARG A 27 -11.83 12.18 15.52
CA ARG A 27 -12.79 13.29 15.70
C ARG A 27 -14.23 12.80 15.52
N ALA A 28 -14.46 12.01 14.48
CA ALA A 28 -15.76 11.40 14.25
C ALA A 28 -16.11 10.40 15.35
N ALA A 29 -15.12 9.64 15.85
CA ALA A 29 -15.32 8.75 17.00
C ALA A 29 -15.75 9.51 18.27
N ALA A 30 -15.11 10.66 18.58
CA ALA A 30 -15.45 11.47 19.73
C ALA A 30 -16.84 12.12 19.63
N PHE A 31 -17.19 12.64 18.44
CA PHE A 31 -18.54 13.16 18.19
C PHE A 31 -19.58 12.05 18.27
N GLY A 32 -19.31 10.89 17.66
CA GLY A 32 -20.16 9.71 17.69
C GLY A 32 -20.39 9.19 19.10
N LEU A 33 -19.36 9.19 19.97
CA LEU A 33 -19.51 8.85 21.39
C LEU A 33 -20.53 9.76 22.09
N GLY A 34 -20.40 11.08 21.94
CA GLY A 34 -21.33 12.01 22.56
C GLY A 34 -22.77 11.85 22.05
N ALA A 35 -22.94 11.58 20.75
CA ALA A 35 -24.24 11.29 20.15
C ALA A 35 -24.83 9.98 20.68
N LEU A 36 -24.04 8.89 20.73
CA LEU A 36 -24.46 7.61 21.27
C LEU A 36 -24.85 7.71 22.75
N GLN A 37 -24.10 8.46 23.56
CA GLN A 37 -24.48 8.73 24.95
C GLN A 37 -25.83 9.44 25.06
N ALA A 38 -26.07 10.45 24.23
CA ALA A 38 -27.36 11.17 24.21
C ALA A 38 -28.53 10.33 23.68
N LEU A 39 -28.28 9.36 22.81
CA LEU A 39 -29.28 8.42 22.32
C LEU A 39 -29.53 7.28 23.32
N SER A 40 -28.51 6.86 24.06
CA SER A 40 -28.61 5.84 25.10
C SER A 40 -29.55 6.29 26.22
N THR A 41 -29.52 7.57 26.62
CA THR A 41 -30.48 8.12 27.61
C THR A 41 -31.93 8.10 27.14
N ARG A 42 -32.18 7.87 25.85
CA ARG A 42 -33.51 7.69 25.26
C ARG A 42 -33.86 6.23 24.99
N GLY A 43 -33.02 5.28 25.43
CA GLY A 43 -33.19 3.85 25.19
C GLY A 43 -32.91 3.39 23.76
N LEU A 44 -32.31 4.25 22.90
CA LEU A 44 -32.14 3.96 21.47
C LEU A 44 -30.84 3.18 21.15
N VAL A 45 -29.95 3.00 22.12
CA VAL A 45 -28.65 2.33 21.93
C VAL A 45 -28.55 1.02 22.72
N VAL A 46 -29.19 0.94 23.89
CA VAL A 46 -29.17 -0.24 24.74
C VAL A 46 -30.56 -0.45 25.35
N GLY A 47 -31.00 -1.71 25.41
CA GLY A 47 -32.30 -2.12 25.97
C GLY A 47 -33.37 -2.37 24.90
N ASP A 48 -34.56 -2.78 25.31
CA ASP A 48 -35.60 -3.31 24.39
C ASP A 48 -36.09 -2.32 23.31
N GLY A 49 -35.89 -1.01 23.54
CA GLY A 49 -36.23 0.06 22.59
C GLY A 49 -35.08 0.50 21.68
N HIS A 50 -33.99 -0.28 21.61
CA HIS A 50 -32.83 0.10 20.81
C HIS A 50 -33.17 0.21 19.31
N ALA A 51 -32.43 1.06 18.60
CA ALA A 51 -32.53 1.13 17.13
C ALA A 51 -32.18 -0.23 16.50
N ASP A 52 -32.70 -0.54 15.32
CA ASP A 52 -32.43 -1.81 14.65
C ASP A 52 -30.97 -1.92 14.18
N TYR A 53 -30.41 -0.82 13.68
CA TYR A 53 -29.09 -0.80 13.06
C TYR A 53 -28.20 0.33 13.57
N LEU A 54 -26.90 0.03 13.74
CA LEU A 54 -25.83 0.99 13.93
C LEU A 54 -24.86 0.89 12.75
N ALA A 55 -25.08 1.72 11.73
CA ALA A 55 -24.22 1.79 10.56
C ALA A 55 -23.04 2.73 10.79
N ALA A 56 -21.82 2.26 10.54
CA ALA A 56 -20.62 3.04 10.83
C ALA A 56 -19.53 2.84 9.78
N VAL A 57 -18.87 3.94 9.39
CA VAL A 57 -17.75 3.92 8.44
C VAL A 57 -16.50 4.54 9.04
N SER A 58 -15.33 3.93 8.78
CA SER A 58 -14.02 4.45 9.16
C SER A 58 -13.94 4.84 10.65
N GLY A 59 -13.69 6.12 10.98
CA GLY A 59 -13.61 6.58 12.37
C GLY A 59 -14.88 6.38 13.19
N GLY A 60 -16.06 6.36 12.57
CA GLY A 60 -17.32 6.01 13.25
C GLY A 60 -17.33 4.57 13.73
N SER A 61 -16.71 3.66 12.96
CA SER A 61 -16.62 2.23 13.28
C SER A 61 -15.76 1.97 14.51
N TYR A 62 -14.85 2.88 14.87
CA TYR A 62 -14.02 2.74 16.08
C TYR A 62 -14.88 2.77 17.34
N ILE A 63 -15.78 3.75 17.45
CA ILE A 63 -16.62 3.87 18.64
C ILE A 63 -17.81 2.91 18.58
N ALA A 64 -18.39 2.69 17.39
CA ALA A 64 -19.47 1.70 17.22
C ALA A 64 -18.99 0.30 17.60
N GLY A 65 -17.86 -0.15 17.04
CA GLY A 65 -17.27 -1.44 17.37
C GLY A 65 -16.84 -1.55 18.83
N ALA A 66 -16.28 -0.49 19.41
CA ALA A 66 -15.94 -0.47 20.84
C ALA A 66 -17.18 -0.64 21.72
N LEU A 67 -18.27 0.07 21.42
CA LEU A 67 -19.54 -0.05 22.14
C LEU A 67 -20.08 -1.48 22.04
N THR A 68 -20.14 -2.04 20.83
CA THR A 68 -20.59 -3.42 20.58
C THR A 68 -19.77 -4.43 21.37
N LEU A 69 -18.42 -4.32 21.38
CA LEU A 69 -17.53 -5.23 22.10
C LEU A 69 -17.64 -5.12 23.63
N VAL A 70 -17.90 -3.92 24.15
CA VAL A 70 -18.09 -3.70 25.59
C VAL A 70 -19.47 -4.22 26.00
N ALA A 71 -20.51 -3.87 25.25
CA ALA A 71 -21.88 -4.33 25.46
C ALA A 71 -21.98 -5.87 25.43
N LYS A 72 -21.21 -6.53 24.55
CA LYS A 72 -21.19 -7.99 24.46
C LYS A 72 -20.61 -8.64 25.72
N GLY A 73 -19.67 -7.97 26.40
CA GLY A 73 -18.94 -8.56 27.52
C GLY A 73 -18.11 -9.77 27.05
N PRO A 74 -18.22 -10.96 27.66
CA PRO A 74 -17.45 -12.14 27.25
C PRO A 74 -17.76 -12.59 25.82
N ILE A 75 -16.73 -12.76 24.97
CA ILE A 75 -16.88 -13.20 23.56
C ILE A 75 -16.40 -14.63 23.37
N THR A 76 -15.23 -14.97 23.89
CA THR A 76 -14.63 -16.32 23.79
C THR A 76 -14.18 -16.79 25.17
N GLN A 77 -14.04 -18.11 25.36
CA GLN A 77 -13.54 -18.68 26.63
C GLN A 77 -12.12 -18.20 26.99
N ASP A 78 -11.35 -17.73 26.02
CA ASP A 78 -10.00 -17.18 26.22
C ASP A 78 -10.01 -15.71 26.70
N ASP A 79 -11.17 -15.09 26.77
CA ASP A 79 -11.33 -13.71 27.22
C ASP A 79 -11.32 -13.60 28.75
N PHE A 80 -11.47 -14.72 29.46
CA PHE A 80 -11.44 -14.74 30.91
C PHE A 80 -9.99 -14.70 31.43
N PRO A 81 -9.63 -13.72 32.28
CA PRO A 81 -8.38 -13.77 33.02
C PRO A 81 -8.36 -15.04 33.88
N THR A 82 -7.23 -15.74 33.93
CA THR A 82 -7.09 -17.00 34.69
C THR A 82 -6.36 -16.75 36.00
N GLY A 83 -6.90 -17.31 37.09
CA GLY A 83 -6.29 -17.26 38.43
C GLY A 83 -7.32 -17.11 39.55
N PRO A 84 -6.94 -17.43 40.80
CA PRO A 84 -7.87 -17.37 41.94
C PRO A 84 -8.41 -15.96 42.19
N ASP A 85 -7.65 -14.90 41.86
CA ASP A 85 -8.03 -13.48 42.00
C ASP A 85 -8.28 -12.77 40.67
N ALA A 86 -8.53 -13.54 39.60
CA ALA A 86 -8.80 -13.01 38.29
C ALA A 86 -10.08 -12.15 38.30
N PRO A 87 -10.05 -10.93 37.74
CA PRO A 87 -11.23 -10.11 37.58
C PRO A 87 -12.18 -10.73 36.53
N GLN A 88 -13.48 -10.55 36.73
CA GLN A 88 -14.50 -11.09 35.83
C GLN A 88 -14.77 -10.11 34.68
N VAL A 89 -14.90 -10.63 33.46
CA VAL A 89 -15.38 -9.84 32.31
C VAL A 89 -16.89 -9.69 32.45
N VAL A 90 -17.37 -8.45 32.37
CA VAL A 90 -18.79 -8.12 32.57
C VAL A 90 -19.35 -7.48 31.30
N ALA A 91 -20.59 -7.81 30.97
CA ALA A 91 -21.41 -7.05 30.03
C ALA A 91 -22.13 -5.95 30.83
N PRO A 92 -21.71 -4.68 30.73
CA PRO A 92 -22.37 -3.61 31.47
C PRO A 92 -23.73 -3.27 30.88
N PRO A 93 -24.70 -2.86 31.70
CA PRO A 93 -25.99 -2.37 31.22
C PRO A 93 -25.86 -1.03 30.47
N ASP A 94 -24.77 -0.30 30.71
CA ASP A 94 -24.51 1.07 30.27
C ASP A 94 -23.10 1.21 29.63
N PRO A 95 -22.82 0.50 28.52
CA PRO A 95 -21.55 0.60 27.81
C PRO A 95 -21.31 2.05 27.33
N PHE A 96 -20.12 2.59 27.62
CA PHE A 96 -19.71 3.95 27.22
C PHE A 96 -20.59 5.09 27.74
N ASP A 97 -21.34 4.90 28.83
CA ASP A 97 -22.06 6.01 29.47
C ASP A 97 -21.10 7.06 30.07
N ARG A 98 -21.64 8.22 30.44
CA ARG A 98 -20.86 9.34 30.97
C ARG A 98 -20.17 8.96 32.29
N GLY A 99 -18.85 9.07 32.30
CA GLY A 99 -18.02 8.70 33.45
C GLY A 99 -17.74 7.20 33.56
N SER A 100 -18.16 6.40 32.57
CA SER A 100 -17.86 4.96 32.57
C SER A 100 -16.35 4.70 32.48
N PRO A 101 -15.88 3.53 32.94
CA PRO A 101 -14.47 3.16 32.82
C PRO A 101 -13.94 3.20 31.37
N GLU A 102 -14.79 2.89 30.38
CA GLU A 102 -14.43 2.88 28.97
C GLU A 102 -14.31 4.30 28.39
N GLU A 103 -15.20 5.22 28.79
CA GLU A 103 -15.06 6.63 28.42
C GLU A 103 -13.74 7.17 28.99
N ALA A 104 -13.48 6.93 30.28
CA ALA A 104 -12.25 7.34 30.94
C ALA A 104 -11.02 6.75 30.24
N TRP A 105 -11.07 5.48 29.83
CA TRP A 105 -10.00 4.82 29.08
C TRP A 105 -9.70 5.54 27.77
N VAL A 106 -10.71 5.74 26.91
CA VAL A 106 -10.51 6.37 25.60
C VAL A 106 -9.99 7.80 25.75
N ARG A 107 -10.51 8.56 26.71
CA ARG A 107 -10.05 9.93 27.03
C ARG A 107 -8.60 9.98 27.50
N ASN A 108 -8.17 8.99 28.28
CA ASN A 108 -6.80 8.89 28.78
C ASN A 108 -5.82 8.32 27.74
N HIS A 109 -6.32 7.68 26.67
CA HIS A 109 -5.51 7.05 25.61
C HIS A 109 -5.61 7.75 24.24
N LEU A 110 -5.97 9.04 24.20
CA LEU A 110 -6.10 9.82 22.95
C LEU A 110 -4.80 9.91 22.12
N ARG A 111 -3.62 9.67 22.72
CA ARG A 111 -2.32 9.59 22.04
C ARG A 111 -1.95 8.17 21.57
N TYR A 112 -2.94 7.33 21.30
CA TYR A 112 -2.79 5.91 20.94
C TYR A 112 -1.71 5.59 19.90
N LEU A 113 -1.47 6.46 18.91
CA LEU A 113 -0.49 6.21 17.85
C LEU A 113 0.97 6.20 18.34
N VAL A 114 1.37 7.15 19.18
CA VAL A 114 2.75 7.33 19.65
C VAL A 114 2.73 7.81 21.10
N HIS A 115 3.11 6.94 22.02
CA HIS A 115 3.26 7.21 23.44
C HIS A 115 4.73 7.17 23.85
N GLY A 116 5.35 8.34 24.03
CA GLY A 116 6.73 8.45 24.49
C GLY A 116 7.79 8.08 23.44
N PRO A 117 9.08 8.34 23.76
CA PRO A 117 10.19 8.27 22.80
C PRO A 117 10.46 6.86 22.29
N ALA A 118 10.31 5.83 23.13
CA ALA A 118 10.50 4.44 22.72
C ALA A 118 9.49 4.00 21.64
N SER A 119 8.23 4.42 21.77
CA SER A 119 7.21 4.11 20.77
C SER A 119 7.48 4.84 19.44
N LEU A 120 7.97 6.09 19.51
CA LEU A 120 8.35 6.86 18.33
C LEU A 120 9.51 6.18 17.61
N MET A 121 10.54 5.74 18.34
CA MET A 121 11.67 5.00 17.76
C MET A 121 11.21 3.71 17.08
N SER A 122 10.29 2.96 17.69
CA SER A 122 9.75 1.75 17.07
C SER A 122 8.91 2.04 15.81
N ALA A 123 8.17 3.14 15.79
CA ALA A 123 7.40 3.59 14.63
C ALA A 123 8.32 3.99 13.48
N VAL A 124 9.34 4.80 13.77
CA VAL A 124 10.37 5.21 12.80
C VAL A 124 11.16 4.00 12.31
N GLY A 125 11.56 3.10 13.19
CA GLY A 125 12.27 1.87 12.82
C GLY A 125 11.44 0.98 11.89
N ARG A 126 10.13 0.82 12.15
CA ARG A 126 9.22 0.09 11.26
C ARG A 126 9.03 0.78 9.91
N LEU A 127 8.88 2.10 9.90
CA LEU A 127 8.79 2.87 8.65
C LEU A 127 10.05 2.72 7.81
N LEU A 128 11.23 2.92 8.41
CA LEU A 128 12.51 2.77 7.73
C LEU A 128 12.73 1.32 7.28
N GLY A 129 12.40 0.34 8.11
CA GLY A 129 12.44 -1.08 7.75
C GLY A 129 11.55 -1.40 6.55
N GLY A 130 10.31 -0.92 6.53
CA GLY A 130 9.39 -1.09 5.40
C GLY A 130 9.90 -0.44 4.12
N ILE A 131 10.46 0.78 4.21
CA ILE A 131 11.11 1.45 3.06
C ILE A 131 12.29 0.61 2.55
N LEU A 132 13.16 0.13 3.45
CA LEU A 132 14.32 -0.68 3.08
C LEU A 132 13.92 -1.99 2.41
N ILE A 133 12.91 -2.69 2.94
CA ILE A 133 12.39 -3.94 2.36
C ILE A 133 11.79 -3.67 0.97
N ASN A 134 10.99 -2.60 0.81
CA ASN A 134 10.43 -2.26 -0.50
C ASN A 134 11.52 -1.89 -1.51
N LEU A 135 12.52 -1.08 -1.10
CA LEU A 135 13.67 -0.76 -1.95
C LEU A 135 14.47 -2.01 -2.31
N LEU A 136 14.63 -2.94 -1.37
CA LEU A 136 15.26 -4.24 -1.63
C LEU A 136 14.48 -5.03 -2.67
N VAL A 137 13.17 -5.24 -2.49
CA VAL A 137 12.32 -5.99 -3.43
C VAL A 137 12.37 -5.37 -4.81
N ILE A 138 12.18 -4.05 -4.91
CA ILE A 138 12.27 -3.31 -6.18
C ILE A 138 13.65 -3.51 -6.82
N SER A 139 14.73 -3.40 -6.03
CA SER A 139 16.09 -3.58 -6.52
C SER A 139 16.34 -5.01 -7.00
N LEU A 140 15.81 -6.02 -6.31
CA LEU A 140 15.91 -7.43 -6.71
C LEU A 140 15.21 -7.65 -8.05
N VAL A 141 13.95 -7.20 -8.19
CA VAL A 141 13.19 -7.30 -9.43
C VAL A 141 13.92 -6.62 -10.59
N ILE A 142 14.37 -5.37 -10.38
CA ILE A 142 15.13 -4.64 -11.40
C ILE A 142 16.40 -5.40 -11.76
N ASN A 143 17.19 -5.88 -10.80
CA ASN A 143 18.43 -6.60 -11.10
C ASN A 143 18.19 -7.93 -11.83
N THR A 144 17.11 -8.64 -11.50
CA THR A 144 16.75 -9.89 -12.17
C THR A 144 16.46 -9.66 -13.65
N VAL A 145 15.86 -8.52 -14.04
CA VAL A 145 15.55 -8.19 -15.44
C VAL A 145 16.68 -7.44 -16.14
N ALA A 146 17.23 -6.42 -15.48
CA ALA A 146 18.20 -5.49 -16.04
C ALA A 146 19.57 -6.13 -16.31
N ARG A 147 20.02 -7.09 -15.48
CA ARG A 147 21.32 -7.76 -15.66
C ARG A 147 21.36 -8.66 -16.90
N PRO A 148 20.40 -9.57 -17.15
CA PRO A 148 20.36 -10.34 -18.40
C PRO A 148 20.27 -9.45 -19.65
N LEU A 149 19.47 -8.38 -19.59
CA LEU A 149 19.43 -7.38 -20.65
C LEU A 149 20.80 -6.72 -20.85
N GLY A 150 21.48 -6.37 -19.76
CA GLY A 150 22.86 -5.92 -19.77
C GLY A 150 23.80 -6.91 -20.44
N TRP A 151 23.74 -8.19 -20.08
CA TRP A 151 24.56 -9.24 -20.71
C TRP A 151 24.34 -9.33 -22.21
N LEU A 152 23.08 -9.21 -22.67
CA LEU A 152 22.72 -9.14 -24.08
C LEU A 152 23.36 -7.92 -24.76
N TYR A 153 23.30 -6.74 -24.14
CA TYR A 153 23.96 -5.54 -24.68
C TYR A 153 25.48 -5.69 -24.69
N GLY A 154 26.12 -6.25 -23.66
CA GLY A 154 27.56 -6.52 -23.65
C GLY A 154 27.96 -7.60 -24.66
N TRP A 155 27.06 -8.53 -24.99
CA TRP A 155 27.27 -9.50 -26.06
C TRP A 155 27.24 -8.83 -27.44
N GLN A 156 26.22 -7.99 -27.71
CA GLN A 156 26.04 -7.28 -28.98
C GLN A 156 27.07 -6.15 -29.19
N ILE A 157 27.34 -5.36 -28.15
CA ILE A 157 28.20 -4.18 -28.15
C ILE A 157 29.41 -4.46 -27.26
N LYS A 158 30.44 -5.06 -27.86
CA LYS A 158 31.66 -5.47 -27.12
C LYS A 158 32.34 -4.30 -26.41
N GLN A 159 32.19 -3.08 -26.92
CA GLN A 159 32.76 -1.86 -26.35
C GLN A 159 32.16 -1.48 -24.98
N LEU A 160 30.99 -2.02 -24.61
CA LEU A 160 30.40 -1.79 -23.28
C LEU A 160 31.06 -2.64 -22.19
N ARG A 161 31.85 -3.66 -22.55
CA ARG A 161 32.52 -4.56 -21.60
C ARG A 161 33.57 -3.84 -20.76
N SER A 162 33.88 -4.36 -19.58
CA SER A 162 35.02 -3.90 -18.79
C SER A 162 36.33 -4.14 -19.56
N GLY A 163 37.24 -3.15 -19.57
CA GLY A 163 38.52 -3.20 -20.30
C GLY A 163 38.62 -2.32 -21.54
N TYR A 164 37.52 -1.75 -22.03
CA TYR A 164 37.54 -0.74 -23.09
C TYR A 164 37.53 0.68 -22.50
N SER A 165 38.55 1.48 -22.87
CA SER A 165 38.82 2.82 -22.31
C SER A 165 38.59 3.97 -23.30
N HIS A 166 38.15 3.69 -24.53
CA HIS A 166 37.95 4.70 -25.57
C HIS A 166 36.48 5.13 -25.66
N HIS A 167 36.23 6.33 -26.20
CA HIS A 167 34.89 6.80 -26.51
C HIS A 167 34.15 5.77 -27.37
N VAL A 168 32.95 5.41 -26.93
CA VAL A 168 32.12 4.42 -27.61
C VAL A 168 31.09 5.17 -28.44
N HIS A 169 31.04 4.87 -29.72
CA HIS A 169 29.94 5.25 -30.60
C HIS A 169 29.13 3.98 -30.91
N VAL A 170 27.85 3.98 -30.54
CA VAL A 170 26.93 2.95 -31.02
C VAL A 170 26.33 3.43 -32.32
N GLN A 171 26.65 2.73 -33.41
CA GLN A 171 25.86 2.81 -34.63
C GLN A 171 24.60 1.96 -34.41
N VAL A 172 23.46 2.63 -34.25
CA VAL A 172 22.16 1.96 -34.33
C VAL A 172 22.08 1.36 -35.73
N ARG A 173 21.97 0.02 -35.81
CA ARG A 173 21.88 -0.66 -37.11
C ARG A 173 20.67 -0.12 -37.87
N SER A 174 20.85 0.25 -39.13
CA SER A 174 19.77 0.73 -40.01
C SER A 174 18.59 -0.25 -40.06
N LEU A 175 18.86 -1.55 -39.97
CA LEU A 175 17.86 -2.62 -39.88
C LEU A 175 16.99 -2.53 -38.61
N THR A 176 17.57 -2.17 -37.47
CA THR A 176 16.83 -2.04 -36.21
C THR A 176 15.89 -0.83 -36.24
N LEU A 177 16.39 0.30 -36.74
CA LEU A 177 15.56 1.48 -36.94
C LEU A 177 14.47 1.22 -37.99
N GLY A 178 14.82 0.53 -39.08
CA GLY A 178 13.88 0.10 -40.11
C GLY A 178 12.78 -0.82 -39.57
N PHE A 179 13.11 -1.74 -38.66
CA PHE A 179 12.12 -2.62 -38.02
C PHE A 179 11.18 -1.85 -37.08
N VAL A 180 11.68 -0.90 -36.29
CA VAL A 180 10.85 -0.01 -35.46
C VAL A 180 9.88 0.79 -36.33
N VAL A 181 10.40 1.42 -37.39
CA VAL A 181 9.58 2.19 -38.34
C VAL A 181 8.57 1.29 -39.05
N ALA A 182 8.94 0.07 -39.42
CA ALA A 182 8.03 -0.89 -40.04
C ALA A 182 6.88 -1.29 -39.10
N LEU A 183 7.15 -1.59 -37.82
CA LEU A 183 6.10 -1.88 -36.84
C LEU A 183 5.14 -0.71 -36.65
N ALA A 184 5.68 0.51 -36.50
CA ALA A 184 4.87 1.73 -36.44
C ALA A 184 4.07 1.94 -37.73
N GLY A 185 4.66 1.66 -38.88
CA GLY A 185 4.02 1.74 -40.19
C GLY A 185 2.86 0.76 -40.35
N VAL A 186 3.02 -0.49 -39.92
CA VAL A 186 1.93 -1.49 -39.90
C VAL A 186 0.82 -1.05 -38.96
N GLY A 187 1.15 -0.55 -37.76
CA GLY A 187 0.16 0.01 -36.84
C GLY A 187 -0.61 1.18 -37.44
N LEU A 188 0.10 2.09 -38.12
CA LEU A 188 -0.49 3.22 -38.84
C LEU A 188 -1.40 2.74 -39.97
N LEU A 189 -0.98 1.76 -40.77
CA LEU A 189 -1.79 1.19 -41.86
C LEU A 189 -3.05 0.50 -41.32
N CYS A 190 -2.96 -0.28 -40.24
CA CYS A 190 -4.12 -0.89 -39.59
C CYS A 190 -5.07 0.18 -39.01
N GLY A 191 -4.54 1.22 -38.39
CA GLY A 191 -5.33 2.33 -37.85
C GLY A 191 -6.02 3.15 -38.94
N LEU A 192 -5.29 3.48 -40.02
CA LEU A 192 -5.85 4.12 -41.20
C LEU A 192 -6.91 3.26 -41.87
N TRP A 193 -6.69 1.95 -41.98
CA TRP A 193 -7.68 1.01 -42.50
C TRP A 193 -8.95 0.97 -41.64
N ALA A 194 -8.82 1.03 -40.31
CA ALA A 194 -9.95 1.13 -39.38
C ALA A 194 -10.74 2.44 -39.50
N ILE A 195 -10.11 3.53 -39.96
CA ILE A 195 -10.74 4.85 -40.13
C ILE A 195 -11.35 5.01 -41.53
N LEU A 196 -10.62 4.59 -42.57
CA LEU A 196 -10.98 4.82 -43.97
C LEU A 196 -12.05 3.85 -44.48
N ARG A 197 -12.15 2.64 -43.92
CA ARG A 197 -13.24 1.72 -44.25
C ARG A 197 -14.42 1.89 -43.31
N ARG A 198 -15.59 2.11 -43.89
CA ARG A 198 -16.87 1.96 -43.20
C ARG A 198 -17.20 0.47 -43.11
N PHE A 199 -16.84 -0.15 -42.00
CA PHE A 199 -17.23 -1.54 -41.72
C PHE A 199 -18.73 -1.61 -41.41
N GLY A 200 -19.40 -2.67 -41.89
CA GLY A 200 -20.81 -2.89 -41.60
C GLY A 200 -21.08 -3.34 -40.15
N ALA A 201 -20.05 -3.85 -39.47
CA ALA A 201 -20.08 -4.22 -38.06
C ALA A 201 -19.00 -3.43 -37.30
N ASP A 202 -19.38 -2.81 -36.17
CA ASP A 202 -18.48 -2.00 -35.34
C ASP A 202 -17.38 -2.84 -34.67
N GLU A 203 -17.62 -4.14 -34.44
CA GLU A 203 -16.64 -5.07 -33.85
C GLU A 203 -15.35 -5.16 -34.68
N SER A 204 -15.45 -5.25 -36.01
CA SER A 204 -14.27 -5.34 -36.87
C SER A 204 -13.42 -4.08 -36.82
N ARG A 205 -14.03 -2.91 -36.66
CA ARG A 205 -13.31 -1.64 -36.50
C ARG A 205 -12.56 -1.59 -35.17
N HIS A 206 -13.19 -2.07 -34.10
CA HIS A 206 -12.56 -2.19 -32.78
C HIS A 206 -11.35 -3.13 -32.82
N ASP A 207 -11.47 -4.29 -33.46
CA ASP A 207 -10.39 -5.26 -33.60
C ASP A 207 -9.18 -4.67 -34.34
N PHE A 208 -9.39 -3.97 -35.46
CA PHE A 208 -8.30 -3.30 -36.17
C PHE A 208 -7.65 -2.18 -35.35
N ALA A 209 -8.41 -1.46 -34.53
CA ALA A 209 -7.87 -0.44 -33.63
C ALA A 209 -7.05 -1.07 -32.49
N LEU A 210 -7.49 -2.20 -31.93
CA LEU A 210 -6.73 -2.97 -30.95
C LEU A 210 -5.42 -3.49 -31.54
N VAL A 211 -5.46 -4.07 -32.75
CA VAL A 211 -4.28 -4.54 -33.47
C VAL A 211 -3.31 -3.39 -33.76
N ALA A 212 -3.81 -2.25 -34.25
CA ALA A 212 -3.00 -1.05 -34.47
C ALA A 212 -2.32 -0.57 -33.18
N THR A 213 -3.07 -0.49 -32.09
CA THR A 213 -2.55 -0.14 -30.76
C THR A 213 -1.46 -1.12 -30.32
N GLY A 214 -1.68 -2.42 -30.52
CA GLY A 214 -0.68 -3.46 -30.26
C GLY A 214 0.63 -3.24 -31.01
N PHE A 215 0.56 -2.91 -32.31
CA PHE A 215 1.75 -2.59 -33.11
C PHE A 215 2.47 -1.32 -32.65
N PHE A 216 1.75 -0.27 -32.25
CA PHE A 216 2.37 0.93 -31.70
C PHE A 216 3.07 0.66 -30.37
N VAL A 217 2.45 -0.10 -29.47
CA VAL A 217 3.06 -0.52 -28.20
C VAL A 217 4.30 -1.37 -28.47
N ALA A 218 4.22 -2.34 -29.38
CA ALA A 218 5.35 -3.17 -29.76
C ALA A 218 6.51 -2.35 -30.36
N SER A 219 6.20 -1.38 -31.22
CA SER A 219 7.18 -0.43 -31.77
C SER A 219 7.85 0.39 -30.67
N ALA A 220 7.07 0.96 -29.74
CA ALA A 220 7.58 1.75 -28.63
C ALA A 220 8.49 0.93 -27.70
N VAL A 221 8.08 -0.29 -27.35
CA VAL A 221 8.89 -1.21 -26.54
C VAL A 221 10.19 -1.60 -27.28
N THR A 222 10.11 -1.87 -28.58
CA THR A 222 11.28 -2.20 -29.40
C THR A 222 12.25 -1.01 -29.50
N ALA A 223 11.74 0.20 -29.72
CA ALA A 223 12.55 1.42 -29.73
C ALA A 223 13.21 1.67 -28.36
N LEU A 224 12.46 1.46 -27.27
CA LEU A 224 12.99 1.61 -25.91
C LEU A 224 14.15 0.63 -25.67
N LEU A 225 13.96 -0.66 -25.94
CA LEU A 225 14.93 -1.70 -25.65
C LEU A 225 16.14 -1.68 -26.59
N PHE A 226 15.95 -1.47 -27.89
CA PHE A 226 17.03 -1.63 -28.88
C PHE A 226 17.65 -0.31 -29.34
N VAL A 227 17.05 0.84 -29.01
CA VAL A 227 17.57 2.15 -29.39
C VAL A 227 17.86 3.00 -28.15
N LEU A 228 16.83 3.33 -27.35
CA LEU A 228 16.98 4.27 -26.24
C LEU A 228 17.88 3.75 -25.12
N VAL A 229 17.68 2.51 -24.68
CA VAL A 229 18.49 1.91 -23.60
C VAL A 229 19.97 1.81 -24.01
N PRO A 230 20.35 1.23 -25.17
CA PRO A 230 21.75 1.21 -25.62
C PRO A 230 22.38 2.60 -25.73
N LEU A 231 21.65 3.59 -26.27
CA LEU A 231 22.13 4.97 -26.35
C LEU A 231 22.38 5.55 -24.95
N ALA A 232 21.47 5.32 -24.00
CA ALA A 232 21.64 5.75 -22.62
C ALA A 232 22.84 5.09 -21.94
N LEU A 233 23.05 3.78 -22.15
CA LEU A 233 24.21 3.05 -21.61
C LEU A 233 25.54 3.62 -22.13
N VAL A 234 25.61 3.93 -23.43
CA VAL A 234 26.79 4.57 -24.04
C VAL A 234 27.01 5.97 -23.48
N ALA A 235 25.94 6.76 -23.34
CA ALA A 235 26.04 8.10 -22.77
C ALA A 235 26.59 8.05 -21.34
N ILE A 236 26.10 7.11 -20.51
CA ILE A 236 26.60 6.87 -19.15
C ILE A 236 28.08 6.47 -19.18
N ARG A 237 28.48 5.56 -20.07
CA ARG A 237 29.88 5.12 -20.20
C ARG A 237 30.80 6.25 -20.62
N ASN A 238 30.41 7.02 -21.64
CA ASN A 238 31.19 8.15 -22.15
C ASN A 238 31.30 9.26 -21.09
N TRP A 239 30.22 9.56 -20.36
CA TRP A 239 30.25 10.49 -19.23
C TRP A 239 31.29 10.10 -18.19
N HIS A 240 31.35 8.80 -17.83
CA HIS A 240 32.31 8.29 -16.87
C HIS A 240 33.76 8.38 -17.37
N ILE A 241 34.00 8.16 -18.68
CA ILE A 241 35.33 8.30 -19.29
C ILE A 241 35.78 9.77 -19.27
N LEU A 242 34.90 10.71 -19.63
CA LEU A 242 35.20 12.16 -19.56
C LEU A 242 35.51 12.61 -18.13
N GLY A 243 34.71 12.19 -17.15
CA GLY A 243 34.92 12.54 -15.74
C GLY A 243 36.27 12.04 -15.19
N ASN A 244 36.67 10.82 -15.56
CA ASN A 244 37.98 10.27 -15.18
C ASN A 244 39.14 10.98 -15.89
N ALA A 245 38.99 11.39 -17.15
CA ALA A 245 40.01 12.11 -17.89
C ALA A 245 40.27 13.52 -17.32
N THR A 246 39.25 14.17 -16.76
CA THR A 246 39.39 15.48 -16.08
C THR A 246 39.93 15.38 -14.66
N SER A 247 39.89 14.20 -14.04
CA SER A 247 40.29 13.97 -12.64
C SER A 247 41.73 13.46 -12.54
N VAL A 248 42.71 14.24 -12.99
CA VAL A 248 44.13 14.01 -12.66
C VAL A 248 44.78 15.30 -12.14
N LYS A 249 44.73 15.47 -10.82
CA LYS A 249 45.88 15.80 -9.95
C LYS A 249 45.47 15.65 -8.48
N GLY A 250 45.83 14.50 -7.90
CA GLY A 250 45.92 14.32 -6.45
C GLY A 250 44.69 13.74 -5.75
N LEU A 251 44.46 12.43 -5.90
CA LEU A 251 44.06 11.50 -4.82
C LEU A 251 43.83 10.12 -5.44
N SER A 252 44.88 9.31 -5.42
CA SER A 252 44.82 7.88 -5.69
C SER A 252 43.99 7.20 -4.61
N ALA A 253 42.70 7.04 -4.86
CA ALA A 253 41.89 6.02 -4.21
C ALA A 253 41.31 5.12 -5.31
N GLN A 254 42.02 4.03 -5.56
CA GLN A 254 41.57 2.85 -6.30
C GLN A 254 40.45 2.14 -5.50
N ARG A 255 39.38 2.87 -5.18
CA ARG A 255 38.10 2.31 -4.74
C ARG A 255 37.23 2.28 -5.98
N SER A 256 36.83 1.08 -6.40
CA SER A 256 35.91 0.84 -7.51
C SER A 256 34.78 1.87 -7.54
N THR A 257 34.87 2.80 -8.49
CA THR A 257 33.96 3.92 -8.76
C THR A 257 32.51 3.44 -8.97
N ASP A 258 32.38 2.17 -9.33
CA ASP A 258 31.17 1.37 -9.43
C ASP A 258 30.37 1.24 -8.10
N ARG A 259 31.03 1.18 -6.94
CA ARG A 259 30.36 1.22 -5.62
C ARG A 259 29.84 2.61 -5.28
N VAL A 260 30.42 3.66 -5.87
CA VAL A 260 30.04 5.07 -5.64
C VAL A 260 28.70 5.37 -6.32
N GLY A 261 28.41 4.82 -7.49
CA GLY A 261 27.13 5.03 -8.20
C GLY A 261 25.91 4.57 -7.39
N TYR A 262 25.92 3.32 -6.90
CA TYR A 262 24.85 2.81 -6.04
C TYR A 262 24.79 3.53 -4.69
N ALA A 263 25.94 3.79 -4.05
CA ALA A 263 25.99 4.52 -2.78
C ALA A 263 25.44 5.96 -2.89
N THR A 264 25.70 6.65 -4.01
CA THR A 264 25.20 8.01 -4.27
C THR A 264 23.70 8.01 -4.52
N LEU A 265 23.19 7.00 -5.22
CA LEU A 265 21.75 6.83 -5.45
C LEU A 265 21.01 6.57 -4.14
N PHE A 266 21.47 5.63 -3.33
CA PHE A 266 20.88 5.34 -2.01
C PHE A 266 21.01 6.52 -1.04
N ALA A 267 22.13 7.25 -1.07
CA ALA A 267 22.30 8.48 -0.30
C ALA A 267 21.33 9.59 -0.75
N THR A 268 21.04 9.69 -2.05
CA THR A 268 20.08 10.66 -2.60
C THR A 268 18.65 10.31 -2.18
N ILE A 269 18.25 9.04 -2.28
CA ILE A 269 16.93 8.57 -1.79
C ILE A 269 16.80 8.85 -0.29
N GLY A 270 17.81 8.49 0.51
CA GLY A 270 17.82 8.74 1.95
C GLY A 270 17.70 10.23 2.26
N SER A 271 18.34 11.10 1.47
CA SER A 271 18.27 12.55 1.62
C SER A 271 16.88 13.13 1.33
N ILE A 272 16.18 12.59 0.32
CA ILE A 272 14.83 13.02 -0.06
C ILE A 272 13.82 12.57 0.99
N VAL A 273 13.86 11.30 1.39
CA VAL A 273 12.98 10.76 2.45
C VAL A 273 13.14 11.54 3.75
N THR A 274 14.39 11.83 4.14
CA THR A 274 14.67 12.62 5.35
C THR A 274 14.16 14.06 5.22
N GLY A 275 14.30 14.68 4.03
CA GLY A 275 13.78 16.01 3.74
C GLY A 275 12.25 16.09 3.80
N VAL A 276 11.55 15.07 3.29
CA VAL A 276 10.08 14.96 3.34
C VAL A 276 9.59 14.77 4.78
N LEU A 277 10.26 13.90 5.56
CA LEU A 277 9.93 13.71 6.98
C LEU A 277 10.14 14.99 7.80
N ALA A 278 11.21 15.76 7.51
CA ALA A 278 11.47 17.05 8.15
C ALA A 278 10.42 18.13 7.81
N LEU A 279 9.75 18.05 6.66
CA LEU A 279 8.66 18.95 6.27
C LEU A 279 7.31 18.61 6.91
N ILE A 280 7.15 17.37 7.39
CA ILE A 280 5.94 16.84 8.03
C ILE A 280 6.03 16.95 9.56
N GLY A 281 7.24 16.83 10.15
CA GLY A 281 7.48 17.02 11.57
C GLY A 281 7.26 18.46 12.06
N ARG A 282 6.76 18.62 13.29
CA ARG A 282 6.55 19.94 13.93
C ARG A 282 7.80 20.49 14.63
N ASP A 283 8.76 19.62 14.93
CA ASP A 283 10.04 19.99 15.55
C ASP A 283 11.19 19.57 14.64
N GLY A 284 12.11 20.52 14.42
CA GLY A 284 13.21 20.45 13.47
C GLY A 284 14.24 19.36 13.77
N ALA A 285 13.88 18.10 13.53
CA ALA A 285 14.84 17.04 13.28
C ALA A 285 15.49 17.31 11.91
N ALA A 286 16.53 18.15 11.94
CA ALA A 286 17.36 18.45 10.79
C ALA A 286 17.92 17.15 10.21
N GLY A 287 17.45 16.78 9.02
CA GLY A 287 18.11 15.77 8.21
C GLY A 287 19.56 16.16 7.94
N SER A 288 20.49 15.26 8.22
CA SER A 288 21.94 15.45 8.15
C SER A 288 22.47 15.68 6.72
N SER A 289 21.65 15.56 5.67
CA SER A 289 22.08 15.76 4.27
C SER A 289 21.82 17.17 3.74
N ALA A 290 22.75 17.68 2.91
CA ALA A 290 22.67 19.01 2.29
C ALA A 290 21.40 19.19 1.43
N THR A 291 20.99 18.13 0.73
CA THR A 291 19.80 18.10 -0.13
C THR A 291 18.51 18.27 0.65
N GLY A 292 18.38 17.62 1.82
CA GLY A 292 17.19 17.75 2.68
C GLY A 292 17.03 19.17 3.23
N ARG A 293 18.13 19.82 3.62
CA ARG A 293 18.12 21.23 4.08
C ARG A 293 17.75 22.21 2.97
N TRP A 294 18.22 21.97 1.74
CA TRP A 294 17.86 22.78 0.58
C TRP A 294 16.36 22.66 0.26
N LEU A 295 15.81 21.45 0.23
CA LEU A 295 14.37 21.19 0.01
C LEU A 295 13.50 21.93 1.02
N VAL A 296 13.86 21.87 2.31
CA VAL A 296 13.14 22.60 3.36
C VAL A 296 13.22 24.12 3.13
N ARG A 297 14.39 24.66 2.83
CA ARG A 297 14.57 26.11 2.59
C ARG A 297 13.74 26.60 1.41
N VAL A 298 13.69 25.83 0.32
CA VAL A 298 12.96 26.19 -0.91
C VAL A 298 11.44 26.04 -0.75
N LEU A 299 10.97 25.00 -0.05
CA LEU A 299 9.54 24.69 0.02
C LEU A 299 8.80 25.34 1.20
N ARG A 300 9.51 25.77 2.25
CA ARG A 300 8.93 26.44 3.43
C ARG A 300 8.15 27.74 3.15
N PRO A 301 8.50 28.62 2.19
CA PRO A 301 7.76 29.86 1.96
C PRO A 301 6.41 29.66 1.24
N TYR A 302 6.12 28.48 0.69
CA TYR A 302 4.89 28.24 -0.07
C TYR A 302 3.71 27.80 0.81
N SER A 303 2.49 28.07 0.33
CA SER A 303 1.25 27.63 1.00
C SER A 303 1.20 26.11 1.13
N ARG A 304 0.49 25.59 2.15
CA ARG A 304 0.38 24.13 2.38
C ARG A 304 -0.11 23.38 1.13
N ARG A 305 -1.06 23.95 0.38
CA ARG A 305 -1.60 23.37 -0.86
C ARG A 305 -0.54 23.29 -1.95
N LEU A 306 0.18 24.38 -2.20
CA LEU A 306 1.23 24.43 -3.23
C LEU A 306 2.42 23.53 -2.85
N ARG A 307 2.78 23.47 -1.57
CA ARG A 307 3.82 22.56 -1.07
C ARG A 307 3.45 21.09 -1.31
N THR A 308 2.21 20.69 -1.00
CA THR A 308 1.74 19.32 -1.27
C THR A 308 1.71 19.02 -2.77
N PHE A 309 1.27 19.98 -3.60
CA PHE A 309 1.32 19.83 -5.06
C PHE A 309 2.74 19.63 -5.58
N LEU A 310 3.70 20.48 -5.17
CA LEU A 310 5.10 20.37 -5.58
C LEU A 310 5.73 19.05 -5.10
N LEU A 311 5.44 18.62 -3.88
CA LEU A 311 5.92 17.34 -3.38
C LEU A 311 5.36 16.16 -4.16
N ASN A 312 4.07 16.20 -4.53
CA ASN A 312 3.46 15.17 -5.37
C ASN A 312 4.08 15.17 -6.77
N LEU A 313 4.26 16.34 -7.39
CA LEU A 313 4.91 16.47 -8.69
C LEU A 313 6.35 15.93 -8.67
N LEU A 314 7.12 16.28 -7.63
CA LEU A 314 8.44 15.73 -7.41
C LEU A 314 8.39 14.21 -7.27
N ALA A 315 7.48 13.66 -6.46
CA ALA A 315 7.34 12.21 -6.32
C ALA A 315 6.98 11.51 -7.64
N THR A 316 6.09 12.09 -8.45
CA THR A 316 5.66 11.57 -9.75
C THR A 316 6.80 11.55 -10.78
N VAL A 317 7.74 12.50 -10.72
CA VAL A 317 8.88 12.55 -11.66
C VAL A 317 10.07 11.74 -11.12
N PHE A 318 10.44 11.96 -9.86
CA PHE A 318 11.62 11.34 -9.25
C PHE A 318 11.45 9.84 -9.03
N GLY A 319 10.24 9.35 -8.71
CA GLY A 319 9.99 7.92 -8.53
C GLY A 319 10.34 7.12 -9.79
N PRO A 320 9.69 7.39 -10.94
CA PRO A 320 10.02 6.74 -12.21
C PRO A 320 11.48 6.99 -12.65
N ALA A 321 11.99 8.22 -12.53
CA ALA A 321 13.38 8.53 -12.89
C ALA A 321 14.39 7.72 -12.08
N LEU A 322 14.11 7.49 -10.79
CA LEU A 322 14.93 6.65 -9.92
C LEU A 322 14.92 5.19 -10.40
N LEU A 323 13.74 4.64 -10.70
CA LEU A 323 13.61 3.26 -11.19
C LEU A 323 14.35 3.08 -12.52
N ILE A 324 14.21 4.04 -13.44
CA ILE A 324 14.95 4.07 -14.72
C ILE A 324 16.46 4.16 -14.45
N GLY A 325 16.90 5.02 -13.53
CA GLY A 325 18.30 5.16 -13.15
C GLY A 325 18.90 3.86 -12.59
N VAL A 326 18.21 3.20 -11.65
CA VAL A 326 18.63 1.89 -11.11
C VAL A 326 18.69 0.85 -12.23
N PHE A 327 17.69 0.83 -13.11
CA PHE A 327 17.64 -0.09 -14.24
C PHE A 327 18.83 0.12 -15.17
N LEU A 328 19.11 1.36 -15.58
CA LEU A 328 20.24 1.67 -16.47
C LEU A 328 21.59 1.36 -15.82
N LEU A 329 21.77 1.64 -14.51
CA LEU A 329 22.99 1.28 -13.79
C LEU A 329 23.18 -0.23 -13.70
N SER A 330 22.11 -0.98 -13.43
CA SER A 330 22.14 -2.44 -13.37
C SER A 330 22.40 -3.08 -14.74
N SER A 331 21.76 -2.56 -15.79
CA SER A 331 22.03 -2.97 -17.17
C SER A 331 23.45 -2.59 -17.63
N ASN A 332 23.96 -1.43 -17.24
CA ASN A 332 25.35 -1.05 -17.53
C ASN A 332 26.33 -1.99 -16.84
N TRP A 333 26.04 -2.39 -15.60
CA TRP A 333 26.84 -3.40 -14.90
C TRP A 333 26.86 -4.73 -15.64
N GLY A 334 25.68 -5.23 -16.04
CA GLY A 334 25.57 -6.46 -16.81
C GLY A 334 26.30 -6.36 -18.17
N ALA A 335 26.23 -5.21 -18.84
CA ALA A 335 26.94 -5.00 -20.10
C ALA A 335 28.47 -5.00 -19.90
N ALA A 336 28.95 -4.39 -18.82
CA ALA A 336 30.36 -4.40 -18.44
C ALA A 336 30.86 -5.81 -18.06
N HIS A 337 30.05 -6.57 -17.33
CA HIS A 337 30.37 -7.90 -16.82
C HIS A 337 29.45 -8.97 -17.44
N THR A 338 29.57 -9.16 -18.76
CA THR A 338 28.71 -10.10 -19.49
C THR A 338 29.14 -11.56 -19.30
N ILE A 339 28.17 -12.47 -19.18
CA ILE A 339 28.39 -13.93 -19.15
C ILE A 339 29.04 -14.48 -20.43
N ALA A 340 29.07 -13.67 -21.50
CA ALA A 340 29.79 -13.98 -22.73
C ALA A 340 31.32 -14.02 -22.54
N VAL A 341 31.85 -13.42 -21.46
CA VAL A 341 33.27 -13.51 -21.08
C VAL A 341 33.45 -14.70 -20.12
N PRO A 342 34.16 -15.79 -20.52
CA PRO A 342 34.25 -17.00 -19.71
C PRO A 342 34.77 -16.78 -18.28
N ALA A 343 35.75 -15.87 -18.12
CA ALA A 343 36.34 -15.56 -16.82
C ALA A 343 35.36 -14.96 -15.80
N GLN A 344 34.28 -14.30 -16.25
CA GLN A 344 33.31 -13.62 -15.38
C GLN A 344 32.01 -14.42 -15.20
N ARG A 345 31.78 -15.44 -16.03
CA ARG A 345 30.51 -16.16 -16.13
C ARG A 345 30.03 -16.73 -14.78
N GLY A 346 30.89 -17.44 -14.06
CA GLY A 346 30.51 -18.06 -12.78
C GLY A 346 30.11 -17.04 -11.73
N HIS A 347 30.90 -15.97 -11.58
CA HIS A 347 30.63 -14.88 -10.64
C HIS A 347 29.31 -14.16 -10.97
N GLU A 348 29.09 -13.82 -12.23
CA GLU A 348 27.90 -13.07 -12.64
C GLU A 348 26.62 -13.89 -12.57
N LEU A 349 26.68 -15.19 -12.90
CA LEU A 349 25.54 -16.09 -12.70
C LEU A 349 25.18 -16.22 -11.23
N TRP A 350 26.16 -16.33 -10.33
CA TRP A 350 25.91 -16.37 -8.89
C TRP A 350 25.23 -15.09 -8.39
N TRP A 351 25.75 -13.92 -8.75
CA TRP A 351 25.18 -12.62 -8.36
C TRP A 351 23.85 -12.29 -9.02
N TRP A 352 23.40 -13.04 -10.02
CA TRP A 352 22.06 -12.95 -10.56
C TRP A 352 21.11 -14.00 -9.95
N PHE A 353 21.58 -15.23 -9.80
CA PHE A 353 20.80 -16.34 -9.26
C PHE A 353 20.48 -16.15 -7.77
N ALA A 354 21.42 -15.68 -6.95
CA ALA A 354 21.16 -15.44 -5.53
C ALA A 354 20.05 -14.40 -5.27
N PRO A 355 20.02 -13.22 -5.94
CA PRO A 355 18.88 -12.30 -5.90
C PRO A 355 17.56 -12.91 -6.38
N LEU A 356 17.58 -13.72 -7.45
CA LEU A 356 16.39 -14.39 -7.97
C LEU A 356 15.82 -15.38 -6.96
N VAL A 357 16.67 -16.22 -6.35
CA VAL A 357 16.26 -17.15 -5.29
C VAL A 357 15.71 -16.38 -4.09
N LEU A 358 16.37 -15.30 -3.67
CA LEU A 358 15.88 -14.45 -2.59
C LEU A 358 14.51 -13.85 -2.91
N LEU A 359 14.30 -13.37 -4.15
CA LEU A 359 13.02 -12.84 -4.60
C LEU A 359 11.92 -13.91 -4.55
N ILE A 360 12.21 -15.14 -5.00
CA ILE A 360 11.28 -16.27 -4.94
C ILE A 360 10.93 -16.59 -3.48
N LEU A 361 11.93 -16.69 -2.59
CA LEU A 361 11.71 -16.93 -1.16
C LEU A 361 10.88 -15.82 -0.52
N MET A 362 11.15 -14.55 -0.86
CA MET A 362 10.37 -13.41 -0.39
C MET A 362 8.95 -13.41 -0.96
N SER A 363 8.72 -13.87 -2.18
CA SER A 363 7.37 -13.98 -2.73
C SER A 363 6.56 -15.10 -2.09
N TRP A 364 7.24 -16.17 -1.65
CA TRP A 364 6.61 -17.33 -1.04
C TRP A 364 6.29 -17.13 0.45
N GLN A 365 7.19 -16.49 1.21
CA GLN A 365 7.08 -16.29 2.65
C GLN A 365 6.76 -14.84 3.06
N GLY A 366 6.81 -13.91 2.12
CA GLY A 366 6.66 -12.49 2.41
C GLY A 366 5.21 -12.10 2.66
N ASP A 367 5.00 -11.37 3.74
CA ASP A 367 3.72 -10.75 4.08
C ASP A 367 3.85 -9.23 3.92
N LEU A 368 3.30 -8.71 2.82
CA LEU A 368 3.27 -7.29 2.50
C LEU A 368 2.63 -6.45 3.63
N VAL A 369 1.63 -7.00 4.33
CA VAL A 369 0.99 -6.33 5.46
C VAL A 369 1.98 -6.24 6.62
N ALA A 370 2.73 -7.31 6.91
CA ALA A 370 3.73 -7.33 7.97
C ALA A 370 4.88 -6.34 7.75
N TRP A 371 5.26 -6.08 6.49
CA TRP A 371 6.31 -5.13 6.13
C TRP A 371 5.86 -3.66 6.13
N SER A 372 4.57 -3.42 6.33
CA SER A 372 3.98 -2.08 6.35
C SER A 372 3.80 -1.53 7.76
N LEU A 373 3.34 -0.27 7.85
CA LEU A 373 2.91 0.33 9.12
C LEU A 373 1.56 -0.21 9.63
N HIS A 374 0.84 -0.98 8.80
CA HIS A 374 -0.50 -1.45 9.11
C HIS A 374 -0.60 -2.23 10.45
N PRO A 375 0.28 -3.21 10.77
CA PRO A 375 0.17 -3.95 12.03
C PRO A 375 0.41 -3.07 13.25
N MET A 376 1.29 -2.07 13.12
CA MET A 376 1.50 -1.09 14.20
C MET A 376 0.23 -0.27 14.40
N TYR A 377 -0.28 0.31 13.32
CA TYR A 377 -1.49 1.13 13.34
C TYR A 377 -2.68 0.35 13.93
N LYS A 378 -2.95 -0.86 13.42
CA LYS A 378 -4.02 -1.76 13.87
C LYS A 378 -3.87 -2.10 15.35
N ARG A 379 -2.66 -2.45 15.81
CA ARG A 379 -2.40 -2.71 17.24
C ARG A 379 -2.65 -1.50 18.13
N ARG A 380 -2.27 -0.30 17.67
CA ARG A 380 -2.52 0.95 18.42
C ARG A 380 -4.00 1.26 18.50
N LEU A 381 -4.72 1.14 17.38
CA LEU A 381 -6.17 1.32 17.35
C LEU A 381 -6.86 0.32 18.28
N ALA A 382 -6.46 -0.94 18.23
CA ALA A 382 -7.01 -1.98 19.10
C ALA A 382 -6.78 -1.69 20.58
N SER A 383 -5.59 -1.20 20.96
CA SER A 383 -5.30 -0.83 22.35
C SER A 383 -6.18 0.32 22.89
N ALA A 384 -6.77 1.13 22.01
CA ALA A 384 -7.63 2.23 22.39
C ALA A 384 -9.12 1.88 22.36
N PHE A 385 -9.57 1.09 21.38
CA PHE A 385 -10.99 0.86 21.10
C PHE A 385 -11.46 -0.58 21.30
N THR A 386 -10.57 -1.58 21.33
CA THR A 386 -10.94 -2.98 21.61
C THR A 386 -11.04 -3.20 23.11
N LEU A 387 -12.10 -2.72 23.76
CA LEU A 387 -12.20 -2.71 25.22
C LEU A 387 -13.09 -3.83 25.76
N ARG A 388 -12.88 -4.13 27.04
CA ARG A 388 -13.76 -4.94 27.88
C ARG A 388 -13.85 -4.31 29.27
N ARG A 389 -15.00 -4.44 29.93
CA ARG A 389 -15.17 -4.06 31.33
C ARG A 389 -14.82 -5.24 32.23
N LEU A 390 -13.99 -5.00 33.24
CA LEU A 390 -13.57 -5.98 34.23
C LEU A 390 -14.05 -5.56 35.61
N ARG A 391 -14.57 -6.52 36.39
CA ARG A 391 -14.94 -6.34 37.79
C ARG A 391 -14.03 -7.17 38.68
N ARG A 392 -13.38 -6.52 39.64
CA ARG A 392 -12.57 -7.19 40.67
C ARG A 392 -13.47 -7.81 41.73
N LYS A 393 -12.88 -8.69 42.55
CA LYS A 393 -13.55 -9.26 43.74
C LYS A 393 -14.04 -8.21 44.74
N ASP A 394 -13.34 -7.07 44.81
CA ASP A 394 -13.71 -5.93 45.66
C ASP A 394 -14.90 -5.10 45.10
N GLY A 395 -15.44 -5.48 43.94
CA GLY A 395 -16.53 -4.78 43.26
C GLY A 395 -16.08 -3.64 42.35
N THR A 396 -14.79 -3.27 42.35
CA THR A 396 -14.26 -2.19 41.51
C THR A 396 -14.29 -2.58 40.04
N GLU A 397 -14.91 -1.73 39.22
CA GLU A 397 -14.94 -1.89 37.77
C GLU A 397 -13.89 -1.02 37.09
N TYR A 398 -13.24 -1.57 36.07
CA TYR A 398 -12.29 -0.84 35.24
C TYR A 398 -12.30 -1.36 33.81
N ALA A 399 -11.96 -0.50 32.85
CA ALA A 399 -11.81 -0.88 31.46
C ALA A 399 -10.38 -1.39 31.19
N GLN A 400 -10.27 -2.36 30.29
CA GLN A 400 -9.00 -2.85 29.80
C GLN A 400 -9.08 -3.14 28.31
N ALA A 401 -7.99 -2.88 27.58
CA ALA A 401 -7.85 -3.36 26.21
C ALA A 401 -7.81 -4.90 26.16
N ARG A 402 -8.59 -5.48 25.26
CA ARG A 402 -8.55 -6.91 24.94
C ARG A 402 -7.18 -7.25 24.32
N PRO A 403 -6.64 -8.46 24.56
CA PRO A 403 -5.35 -8.86 23.99
C PRO A 403 -5.37 -8.85 22.46
N TYR A 404 -4.44 -8.12 21.83
CA TYR A 404 -4.35 -8.02 20.36
C TYR A 404 -4.13 -9.36 19.65
N THR A 405 -3.56 -10.34 20.33
CA THR A 405 -3.28 -11.67 19.78
C THR A 405 -4.51 -12.58 19.77
N ARG A 406 -5.63 -12.17 20.39
CA ARG A 406 -6.86 -12.96 20.47
C ARG A 406 -7.87 -12.43 19.47
N LEU A 407 -8.48 -13.37 18.73
CA LEU A 407 -9.50 -13.04 17.74
C LEU A 407 -10.82 -12.71 18.43
N CYS A 408 -11.44 -11.61 18.02
CA CYS A 408 -12.84 -11.29 18.32
C CYS A 408 -13.63 -11.49 17.03
N PRO A 409 -14.13 -12.70 16.75
CA PRO A 409 -14.87 -12.98 15.53
C PRO A 409 -16.10 -12.09 15.46
N LEU A 410 -16.35 -11.49 14.29
CA LEU A 410 -17.47 -10.59 14.07
C LEU A 410 -18.80 -11.33 14.27
N SER A 411 -18.85 -12.60 13.84
CA SER A 411 -20.01 -13.49 14.01
C SER A 411 -20.44 -13.65 15.49
N ALA A 412 -19.50 -13.63 16.43
CA ALA A 412 -19.78 -13.81 17.86
C ALA A 412 -19.80 -12.50 18.67
N SER A 413 -19.56 -11.35 18.03
CA SER A 413 -19.37 -10.07 18.74
C SER A 413 -20.65 -9.27 18.94
N GLN A 414 -21.77 -9.62 18.30
CA GLN A 414 -23.03 -8.86 18.40
C GLN A 414 -23.77 -9.16 19.72
N PRO A 415 -24.09 -8.13 20.53
CA PRO A 415 -24.98 -8.24 21.68
C PRO A 415 -26.45 -8.29 21.27
N ASP A 416 -27.29 -8.89 22.12
CA ASP A 416 -28.73 -9.06 21.87
C ASP A 416 -29.54 -7.79 22.18
N ASN A 417 -29.02 -6.91 23.02
CA ASN A 417 -29.71 -5.72 23.55
C ASN A 417 -29.17 -4.40 22.96
N THR A 418 -28.54 -4.46 21.79
CA THR A 418 -27.98 -3.30 21.09
C THR A 418 -28.28 -3.39 19.59
N PRO A 419 -28.28 -2.27 18.86
CA PRO A 419 -28.47 -2.27 17.41
C PRO A 419 -27.46 -3.18 16.70
N GLU A 420 -27.86 -3.80 15.58
CA GLU A 420 -26.95 -4.59 14.76
C GLU A 420 -25.85 -3.69 14.17
N LEU A 421 -24.59 -3.99 14.46
CA LEU A 421 -23.46 -3.23 13.94
C LEU A 421 -23.26 -3.53 12.46
N LEU A 422 -23.37 -2.49 11.62
CA LEU A 422 -23.05 -2.54 10.20
C LEU A 422 -21.78 -1.75 9.93
N VAL A 423 -20.66 -2.43 9.70
CA VAL A 423 -19.40 -1.79 9.32
C VAL A 423 -19.40 -1.58 7.80
N CYS A 424 -19.58 -0.34 7.37
CA CYS A 424 -19.67 0.03 5.97
C CYS A 424 -18.27 0.24 5.36
N ALA A 425 -18.06 -0.37 4.22
CA ALA A 425 -16.86 -0.30 3.38
C ALA A 425 -17.23 -0.08 1.91
N ALA A 426 -16.21 0.13 1.09
CA ALA A 426 -16.33 0.26 -0.35
C ALA A 426 -15.65 -0.95 -1.01
N VAL A 427 -16.23 -1.44 -2.11
CA VAL A 427 -15.64 -2.48 -2.95
C VAL A 427 -15.47 -1.93 -4.36
N ASN A 428 -14.31 -2.16 -4.96
CA ASN A 428 -14.07 -1.77 -6.35
C ASN A 428 -14.78 -2.74 -7.29
N ILE A 429 -15.53 -2.21 -8.26
CA ILE A 429 -16.28 -2.96 -9.26
C ILE A 429 -15.71 -2.63 -10.63
N SER A 430 -15.06 -3.60 -11.27
CA SER A 430 -14.50 -3.45 -12.62
C SER A 430 -15.51 -3.69 -13.74
N ASP A 431 -16.66 -4.27 -13.41
CA ASP A 431 -17.67 -4.66 -14.40
C ASP A 431 -18.36 -3.44 -14.98
N TYR A 432 -18.18 -3.24 -16.29
CA TYR A 432 -18.81 -2.14 -17.02
C TYR A 432 -20.34 -2.17 -16.88
N GLY A 433 -20.94 -1.02 -16.56
CA GLY A 433 -22.39 -0.88 -16.43
C GLY A 433 -22.98 -1.37 -15.11
N ARG A 434 -22.18 -1.91 -14.18
CA ARG A 434 -22.65 -2.29 -12.83
C ARG A 434 -22.70 -1.14 -11.84
N THR A 435 -21.91 -0.09 -12.05
CA THR A 435 -21.90 1.14 -11.24
C THR A 435 -22.06 2.37 -12.14
N PRO A 436 -22.49 3.53 -11.60
CA PRO A 436 -22.50 4.78 -12.36
C PRO A 436 -21.12 5.08 -12.95
N THR A 437 -21.09 5.54 -14.20
CA THR A 437 -19.85 5.82 -14.94
C THR A 437 -18.91 6.73 -14.13
N GLY A 438 -17.67 6.28 -13.95
CA GLY A 438 -16.63 7.01 -13.23
C GLY A 438 -16.62 6.82 -11.71
N SER A 439 -17.54 6.02 -11.15
CA SER A 439 -17.49 5.65 -9.73
C SER A 439 -16.68 4.37 -9.48
N ASP A 440 -16.84 3.34 -10.33
CA ASP A 440 -16.19 2.01 -10.24
C ASP A 440 -16.19 1.40 -8.83
N VAL A 441 -17.18 1.78 -8.00
CA VAL A 441 -17.23 1.47 -6.57
C VAL A 441 -18.67 1.14 -6.15
N GLY A 442 -18.82 0.04 -5.42
CA GLY A 442 -20.05 -0.39 -4.76
C GLY A 442 -19.94 -0.33 -3.23
N GLY A 443 -21.11 -0.39 -2.57
CA GLY A 443 -21.18 -0.56 -1.12
C GLY A 443 -20.84 -2.00 -0.71
N PHE A 444 -20.11 -2.14 0.38
CA PHE A 444 -19.78 -3.42 1.01
C PHE A 444 -20.01 -3.30 2.52
N VAL A 445 -20.62 -4.28 3.15
CA VAL A 445 -20.98 -4.23 4.57
C VAL A 445 -20.49 -5.49 5.26
N PHE A 446 -19.94 -5.31 6.47
CA PHE A 446 -19.67 -6.38 7.40
C PHE A 446 -20.63 -6.27 8.58
N SER A 447 -21.44 -7.30 8.82
CA SER A 447 -22.22 -7.46 10.05
C SER A 447 -21.91 -8.80 10.71
N SER A 448 -22.45 -9.05 11.91
CA SER A 448 -22.34 -10.36 12.55
C SER A 448 -23.09 -11.47 11.82
N ARG A 449 -24.06 -11.10 10.97
CA ARG A 449 -24.91 -12.04 10.24
C ARG A 449 -24.42 -12.29 8.83
N GLN A 450 -24.13 -11.22 8.09
CA GLN A 450 -23.74 -11.30 6.68
C GLN A 450 -22.61 -10.34 6.33
N VAL A 451 -21.78 -10.76 5.36
CA VAL A 451 -20.73 -9.95 4.75
C VAL A 451 -20.95 -9.92 3.25
N GLY A 452 -20.98 -8.73 2.66
CA GLY A 452 -21.18 -8.59 1.23
C GLY A 452 -21.74 -7.24 0.79
N GLY A 453 -22.31 -7.21 -0.40
CA GLY A 453 -22.93 -6.00 -0.93
C GLY A 453 -23.89 -6.30 -2.09
N PRO A 454 -24.76 -5.34 -2.44
CA PRO A 454 -25.80 -5.54 -3.45
C PRO A 454 -25.27 -5.86 -4.86
N LEU A 455 -23.98 -5.60 -5.12
CA LEU A 455 -23.33 -5.84 -6.40
C LEU A 455 -22.36 -7.03 -6.40
N VAL A 456 -22.05 -7.62 -5.24
CA VAL A 456 -21.03 -8.67 -5.08
C VAL A 456 -21.54 -9.88 -4.30
N ASP A 457 -22.86 -9.98 -4.16
CA ASP A 457 -23.57 -10.92 -3.30
C ASP A 457 -23.19 -10.85 -1.82
N CYS A 458 -23.94 -11.56 -0.98
CA CYS A 458 -23.73 -11.66 0.46
C CYS A 458 -23.56 -13.11 0.87
N ILE A 459 -22.64 -13.35 1.80
CA ILE A 459 -22.48 -14.66 2.45
C ILE A 459 -22.59 -14.54 3.98
N PRO A 460 -23.01 -15.60 4.69
CA PRO A 460 -22.99 -15.63 6.15
C PRO A 460 -21.60 -15.32 6.72
N THR A 461 -21.55 -14.54 7.81
CA THR A 461 -20.28 -14.06 8.39
C THR A 461 -19.42 -15.20 8.94
N ASP A 462 -20.01 -16.21 9.54
CA ASP A 462 -19.34 -17.41 10.04
C ASP A 462 -18.72 -18.26 8.92
N GLU A 463 -19.44 -18.40 7.80
CA GLU A 463 -18.94 -19.04 6.58
C GLU A 463 -17.77 -18.24 5.99
N TYR A 464 -17.90 -16.91 5.95
CA TYR A 464 -16.83 -16.01 5.52
C TYR A 464 -15.57 -16.21 6.37
N GLU A 465 -15.70 -16.16 7.71
CA GLU A 465 -14.60 -16.35 8.67
C GLU A 465 -13.93 -17.73 8.51
N THR A 466 -14.72 -18.77 8.28
CA THR A 466 -14.23 -20.15 8.08
C THR A 466 -13.46 -20.32 6.77
N LYS A 467 -13.91 -19.68 5.68
CA LYS A 467 -13.20 -19.68 4.39
C LYS A 467 -11.93 -18.84 4.45
N ALA A 468 -11.91 -17.81 5.29
CA ALA A 468 -10.78 -16.90 5.46
C ALA A 468 -9.70 -17.40 6.44
N LYS A 469 -9.64 -18.69 6.82
CA LYS A 469 -8.74 -19.23 7.87
C LYS A 469 -7.29 -18.73 7.85
N GLY A 470 -6.66 -18.58 6.68
CA GLY A 470 -5.29 -18.04 6.56
C GLY A 470 -5.15 -16.54 6.88
N ARG A 471 -6.26 -15.82 6.93
CA ARG A 471 -6.42 -14.37 7.18
C ARG A 471 -7.45 -14.09 8.29
N ALA A 472 -7.73 -15.04 9.18
CA ALA A 472 -8.75 -14.88 10.23
C ALA A 472 -8.53 -13.64 11.12
N ARG A 473 -7.28 -13.21 11.30
CA ARG A 473 -6.90 -11.96 12.00
C ARG A 473 -7.39 -10.68 11.32
N ASP A 474 -7.83 -10.75 10.08
CA ASP A 474 -8.28 -9.58 9.29
C ASP A 474 -9.79 -9.34 9.43
N PHE A 475 -10.55 -10.29 10.00
CA PHE A 475 -11.99 -10.21 10.23
C PHE A 475 -12.32 -10.10 11.73
N THR A 476 -11.73 -9.12 12.40
CA THR A 476 -11.89 -8.91 13.85
C THR A 476 -12.29 -7.49 14.17
N LEU A 477 -13.18 -7.27 15.14
CA LEU A 477 -13.44 -5.92 15.66
C LEU A 477 -12.33 -5.45 16.62
N PRO A 478 -11.99 -4.15 16.60
CA PRO A 478 -12.33 -3.11 15.64
C PRO A 478 -11.45 -3.28 14.40
N ALA A 479 -12.10 -3.49 13.25
CA ALA A 479 -11.42 -3.64 11.97
C ALA A 479 -10.95 -2.27 11.43
#